data_AF-A0A6P2G8R8-F1
#
_entry.id   AF-A0A6P2G8R8-F1
#
_cell.length_a   1.000
_cell.length_b   1.000
_cell.length_c   1.000
_cell.angle_alpha   90.00
_cell.angle_beta   90.00
_cell.angle_gamma   90.00
#
_symmetry.space_group_name_H-M   'P 1'
#
loop_
_entity.id
_entity.type
_entity.pdbx_description
1 polymer ?
#
loop_
_entity_poly.entity_id
_entity_poly.type
_entity_poly.pdbx_seq_one_letter_code
_entity_poly.pdbx_strand_id
1 'polypeptide(L)'
;MNRTPVLFAIACLLAGCDRPQALSVDALAADPERLHALHGQCLHGQHDAALYAQVEQANLRRFFSGRVGPGEYQTLADLPPIPASFDGPSESTEQRP
;
A
#
# COMPACT_ATOMS: atom_id res chain seq x y z
N MET A 1 23.64 -7.48 -43.77
CA MET A 1 23.35 -6.55 -42.65
C MET A 1 22.77 -7.34 -41.50
N ASN A 2 23.61 -7.57 -40.49
CA ASN A 2 23.41 -8.59 -39.48
C ASN A 2 22.49 -8.00 -38.40
N ARG A 3 21.21 -8.34 -38.42
CA ARG A 3 20.19 -7.85 -37.45
C ARG A 3 20.21 -8.62 -36.14
N THR A 4 20.92 -9.75 -36.10
CA THR A 4 21.13 -10.61 -34.94
C THR A 4 21.62 -9.88 -33.68
N PRO A 5 22.64 -9.00 -33.73
CA PRO A 5 23.06 -8.25 -32.54
C PRO A 5 22.00 -7.26 -32.04
N VAL A 6 21.19 -6.69 -32.93
CA VAL A 6 20.12 -5.75 -32.56
C VAL A 6 18.98 -6.49 -31.86
N LEU A 7 18.58 -7.64 -32.39
CA LEU A 7 17.55 -8.48 -31.77
C LEU A 7 18.00 -9.03 -30.41
N PHE A 8 19.28 -9.39 -30.28
CA PHE A 8 19.85 -9.83 -29.00
C PHE A 8 19.89 -8.70 -27.98
N ALA A 9 20.30 -7.49 -28.38
CA ALA A 9 20.27 -6.32 -27.51
C ALA A 9 18.86 -5.96 -27.04
N ILE A 10 17.86 -6.02 -27.93
CA ILE A 10 16.46 -5.79 -27.58
C ILE A 10 15.94 -6.87 -26.61
N ALA A 11 16.25 -8.15 -26.86
CA ALA A 11 15.87 -9.24 -25.96
C ALA A 11 16.52 -9.11 -24.56
N CYS A 12 17.78 -8.70 -24.49
CA CYS A 12 18.46 -8.43 -23.21
C CYS A 12 17.88 -7.21 -22.47
N LEU A 13 17.48 -6.16 -23.19
CA LEU A 13 16.81 -4.98 -22.61
C LEU A 13 15.43 -5.35 -22.05
N LEU A 14 14.64 -6.13 -22.80
CA LEU A 14 13.32 -6.61 -22.36
C LEU A 14 13.43 -7.57 -21.17
N ALA A 15 14.42 -8.47 -21.15
CA ALA A 15 14.70 -9.32 -20.00
C ALA A 15 15.19 -8.52 -18.77
N GLY A 16 15.80 -7.35 -18.98
CA GLY A 16 16.18 -6.42 -17.92
C GLY A 16 15.01 -5.63 -17.32
N CYS A 17 13.93 -5.44 -18.08
CA CYS A 17 12.69 -4.81 -17.59
C CYS A 17 11.89 -5.72 -16.65
N ASP A 18 12.09 -7.04 -16.74
CA ASP A 18 11.46 -8.04 -15.87
C ASP A 18 12.30 -8.36 -14.63
N ARG A 19 13.47 -7.69 -14.50
CA ARG A 19 14.25 -7.76 -13.27
C ARG A 19 13.41 -7.08 -12.20
N PRO A 20 13.03 -7.77 -11.10
CA PRO A 20 12.33 -7.11 -10.01
C PRO A 20 13.26 -6.01 -9.54
N GLN A 21 12.95 -4.77 -9.90
CA GLN A 21 13.55 -3.59 -9.33
C GLN A 21 13.56 -3.86 -7.83
N ALA A 22 14.75 -3.98 -7.23
CA ALA A 22 14.87 -4.23 -5.81
C ALA A 22 13.85 -3.32 -5.14
N LEU A 23 12.85 -3.93 -4.50
CA LEU A 23 11.61 -3.30 -4.04
C LEU A 23 11.99 -2.24 -3.00
N SER A 24 12.45 -1.09 -3.49
CA SER A 24 12.90 -0.03 -2.63
C SER A 24 11.66 0.59 -2.02
N VAL A 25 11.77 0.96 -0.76
CA VAL A 25 10.68 1.60 -0.02
C VAL A 25 10.17 2.83 -0.78
N ASP A 26 11.06 3.57 -1.45
CA ASP A 26 10.70 4.73 -2.25
C ASP A 26 9.94 4.39 -3.53
N ALA A 27 10.38 3.38 -4.27
CA ALA A 27 9.69 2.93 -5.48
C ALA A 27 8.30 2.38 -5.12
N LEU A 28 8.20 1.62 -4.03
CA LEU A 28 6.95 1.07 -3.57
C LEU A 28 5.99 2.15 -3.04
N ALA A 29 6.48 3.14 -2.28
CA ALA A 29 5.67 4.26 -1.82
C ALA A 29 5.17 5.17 -2.97
N ALA A 30 5.85 5.14 -4.12
CA ALA A 30 5.44 5.87 -5.32
C ALA A 30 4.34 5.14 -6.13
N ASP A 31 4.14 3.83 -5.92
CA ASP A 31 3.20 2.98 -6.65
C ASP A 31 2.11 2.41 -5.69
N PRO A 32 0.98 3.13 -5.51
CA PRO A 32 -0.05 2.74 -4.54
C PRO A 32 -0.72 1.40 -4.85
N GLU A 33 -0.97 1.11 -6.13
CA GLU A 33 -1.65 -0.12 -6.55
C GLU A 33 -0.81 -1.35 -6.20
N ARG A 34 0.48 -1.29 -6.54
CA ARG A 34 1.42 -2.37 -6.23
C ARG A 34 1.63 -2.53 -4.73
N LEU A 35 1.72 -1.41 -3.99
CA LEU A 35 1.84 -1.42 -2.54
C LEU A 35 0.61 -2.04 -1.87
N HIS A 36 -0.60 -1.67 -2.30
CA HIS A 36 -1.86 -2.21 -1.77
C HIS A 36 -1.96 -3.73 -2.01
N ALA A 37 -1.65 -4.18 -3.23
CA ALA A 37 -1.66 -5.60 -3.56
C ALA A 37 -0.66 -6.41 -2.70
N LEU A 38 0.57 -5.91 -2.53
CA LEU A 38 1.60 -6.57 -1.71
C LEU A 38 1.22 -6.59 -0.23
N HIS A 39 0.69 -5.49 0.30
CA HIS A 39 0.21 -5.43 1.68
C HIS A 39 -0.91 -6.46 1.92
N GLY A 40 -1.86 -6.58 0.99
CA GLY A 40 -2.88 -7.64 1.03
C GLY A 40 -2.27 -9.03 1.07
N GLN A 41 -1.29 -9.33 0.21
CA GLN A 41 -0.60 -10.63 0.20
C GLN A 41 0.13 -10.92 1.51
N CYS A 42 0.78 -9.91 2.11
CA CYS A 42 1.45 -10.04 3.40
C CYS A 42 0.45 -10.35 4.54
N LEU A 43 -0.72 -9.70 4.58
CA LEU A 43 -1.76 -9.99 5.56
C LEU A 43 -2.32 -11.42 5.44
N HIS A 44 -2.29 -11.99 4.23
CA HIS A 44 -2.63 -13.40 3.98
C HIS A 44 -1.47 -14.37 4.26
N GLY A 45 -0.33 -13.90 4.78
CA GLY A 45 0.81 -14.73 5.14
C GLY A 45 1.60 -15.29 3.94
N GLN A 46 1.49 -14.66 2.77
CA GLN A 46 2.12 -15.17 1.53
C GLN A 46 3.60 -14.81 1.39
N HIS A 47 4.13 -13.96 2.28
CA HIS A 47 5.49 -13.42 2.21
C HIS A 47 6.20 -13.47 3.56
N ASP A 48 7.52 -13.36 3.55
CA ASP A 48 8.33 -13.35 4.77
C ASP A 48 8.22 -12.02 5.56
N ALA A 49 8.70 -12.05 6.80
CA ALA A 49 8.66 -10.91 7.70
C ALA A 49 9.53 -9.72 7.25
N ALA A 50 10.58 -9.96 6.47
CA ALA A 50 11.46 -8.89 5.99
C ALA A 50 10.77 -8.08 4.88
N LEU A 51 10.08 -8.76 3.96
CA LEU A 51 9.25 -8.09 2.95
C LEU A 51 8.09 -7.35 3.60
N TYR A 52 7.42 -7.95 4.58
CA TYR A 52 6.35 -7.26 5.30
C TYR A 52 6.85 -5.97 5.96
N ALA A 53 8.01 -5.99 6.61
CA ALA A 53 8.61 -4.78 7.18
C ALA A 53 8.90 -3.69 6.13
N GLN A 54 9.34 -4.07 4.92
CA GLN A 54 9.55 -3.12 3.83
C GLN A 54 8.24 -2.53 3.31
N VAL A 55 7.20 -3.36 3.17
CA VAL A 55 5.85 -2.95 2.76
C VAL A 55 5.26 -1.96 3.78
N GLU A 56 5.38 -2.26 5.08
CA GLU A 56 4.92 -1.35 6.14
C GLU A 56 5.70 -0.04 6.15
N GLN A 57 7.01 -0.08 5.92
CA GLN A 57 7.81 1.14 5.81
C GLN A 57 7.40 1.99 4.59
N ALA A 58 7.03 1.36 3.48
CA ALA A 58 6.54 2.05 2.28
C ALA A 58 5.15 2.66 2.52
N ASN A 59 4.25 1.93 3.19
CA ASN A 59 2.94 2.45 3.66
C ASN A 59 3.12 3.71 4.51
N LEU A 60 3.99 3.67 5.53
CA LEU A 60 4.27 4.82 6.38
C LEU A 60 4.85 6.00 5.58
N ARG A 61 5.85 5.75 4.72
CA ARG A 61 6.46 6.80 3.89
C ARG A 61 5.43 7.46 2.97
N ARG A 62 4.53 6.66 2.38
CA ARG A 62 3.46 7.17 1.54
C ARG A 62 2.48 8.02 2.33
N PHE A 63 2.00 7.51 3.46
CA PHE A 63 1.11 8.24 4.37
C PHE A 63 1.68 9.61 4.76
N PHE A 64 2.94 9.65 5.21
CA PHE A 64 3.60 10.91 5.58
C PHE A 64 3.89 11.84 4.40
N SER A 65 3.88 11.35 3.16
CA SER A 65 4.03 12.20 1.99
C SER A 65 2.79 13.06 1.70
N GLY A 66 1.64 12.73 2.30
CA GLY A 66 0.36 13.41 2.07
C GLY A 66 -0.20 13.25 0.64
N ARG A 67 0.47 12.46 -0.21
CA ARG A 67 -0.02 12.15 -1.56
C ARG A 67 -1.11 11.09 -1.44
N VAL A 68 -2.26 11.36 -2.06
CA VAL A 68 -3.40 10.45 -2.09
C VAL A 68 -3.73 10.09 -3.53
N GLY A 69 -3.95 8.80 -3.80
CA GLY A 69 -4.51 8.29 -5.04
C GLY A 69 -6.01 8.03 -4.93
N PRO A 70 -6.73 7.97 -6.06
CA PRO A 70 -8.12 7.53 -6.06
C PRO A 70 -8.22 6.09 -5.54
N GLY A 71 -9.16 5.83 -4.62
CA GLY A 71 -9.40 4.49 -4.09
C GLY A 71 -8.37 3.97 -3.09
N GLU A 72 -7.36 4.78 -2.73
CA GLU A 72 -6.30 4.37 -1.81
C GLU A 72 -6.77 4.27 -0.35
N TYR A 73 -7.62 5.20 0.07
CA TYR A 73 -8.25 5.19 1.38
C TYR A 73 -9.76 5.10 1.22
N GLN A 74 -10.39 4.46 2.21
CA GLN A 74 -11.84 4.40 2.31
C GLN A 74 -12.43 5.80 2.37
N THR A 75 -13.55 6.01 1.69
CA THR A 75 -14.29 7.25 1.82
C THR A 75 -15.08 7.25 3.12
N LEU A 76 -15.54 8.42 3.55
CA LEU A 76 -16.40 8.52 4.73
C LEU A 76 -17.67 7.65 4.62
N ALA A 77 -18.16 7.42 3.40
CA ALA A 77 -19.33 6.57 3.16
C ALA A 77 -19.03 5.06 3.33
N ASP A 78 -17.76 4.66 3.21
CA ASP A 78 -17.32 3.27 3.34
C ASP A 78 -16.93 2.90 4.77
N LEU A 79 -16.78 3.90 5.66
CA LEU A 79 -16.40 3.66 7.04
C LEU A 79 -17.54 2.97 7.82
N PRO A 80 -17.20 2.03 8.73
CA PRO A 80 -18.20 1.43 9.60
C PRO A 80 -18.86 2.50 10.48
N PRO A 81 -20.12 2.27 10.92
CA PRO A 81 -20.78 3.18 11.84
C PRO A 81 -19.96 3.35 13.12
N ILE A 82 -19.99 4.56 13.68
CA ILE A 82 -19.30 4.85 14.94
C ILE A 82 -19.87 3.92 16.03
N PRO A 83 -19.01 3.17 16.75
CA PRO A 83 -19.48 2.28 17.80
C PRO A 83 -20.15 3.06 18.93
N ALA A 84 -21.24 2.53 19.49
CA ALA A 84 -21.97 3.15 20.62
C ALA A 84 -21.11 3.41 21.87
N SER A 85 -19.97 2.73 22.01
CA SER A 85 -18.99 3.02 23.06
C SER A 85 -18.39 4.43 22.98
N PHE A 86 -18.54 5.11 21.84
CA PHE A 86 -18.07 6.49 21.63
C PHE A 86 -19.11 7.56 22.02
N ASP A 87 -20.37 7.19 22.28
CA ASP A 87 -21.45 8.15 22.61
C ASP A 87 -21.33 8.76 24.02
N GLY A 88 -20.26 8.42 24.76
CA GLY A 88 -20.05 8.85 26.14
C GLY A 88 -21.07 8.23 27.10
N PRO A 89 -20.94 8.47 28.42
CA PRO A 89 -22.01 8.12 29.34
C PRO A 89 -23.24 8.93 28.93
N SER A 90 -24.34 8.24 28.59
CA SER A 90 -25.65 8.87 28.47
C SER A 90 -25.87 9.68 29.74
N GLU A 91 -26.04 10.98 29.59
CA GLU A 91 -26.31 11.90 30.69
C GLU A 91 -27.41 11.31 31.59
N SER A 92 -27.00 10.73 32.72
CA SER A 92 -27.91 10.38 33.79
C SER A 92 -28.56 11.70 34.16
N THR A 93 -29.83 11.85 33.77
CA THR A 93 -30.67 13.00 34.06
C THR A 93 -30.33 13.47 35.46
N GLU A 94 -29.70 14.63 35.55
CA GLU A 94 -29.35 15.31 36.79
C GLU A 94 -30.65 15.40 37.60
N GLN A 95 -30.82 14.47 38.54
CA GLN A 95 -31.92 14.54 39.49
C GLN A 95 -31.56 15.66 40.45
N ARG A 96 -31.83 16.88 40.00
CA ARG A 96 -31.70 18.10 40.76
C ARG A 96 -32.56 17.97 42.02
N PRO A 97 -31.97 18.05 43.22
CA PRO A 97 -32.75 18.18 44.45
C PRO A 97 -33.47 19.54 44.50
#